data_AF-A0A4P6ZY92-F1
#
_entry.id   AF-A0A4P6ZY92-F1
#
_cell.length_a   1.000
_cell.length_b   1.000
_cell.length_c   1.000
_cell.angle_alpha   90.00
_cell.angle_beta   90.00
_cell.angle_gamma   90.00
#
_symmetry.space_group_name_H-M   'P 1'
#
loop_
_entity.id
_entity.type
_entity.pdbx_description
1 polymer ?
#
loop_
_entity_poly.entity_id
_entity_poly.type
_entity_poly.pdbx_seq_one_letter_code
_entity_poly.pdbx_strand_id
1 'polypeptide(L)' 'MPKLILEELEHTREKMIQSALENGFGNVNTIHLSEKLDQLLNAYHLKISL' A
#
# COMPACT_ATOMS: atom_id res chain seq x y z
N MET A 1 6.67 -15.63 6.25
CA MET A 1 7.31 -14.62 5.38
C MET A 1 6.32 -13.93 4.41
N PRO A 2 5.46 -14.63 3.63
CA PRO A 2 4.47 -13.96 2.76
C PRO A 2 3.38 -13.24 3.54
N LYS A 3 2.94 -13.84 4.66
CA LYS A 3 1.90 -13.29 5.55
C LYS A 3 2.21 -11.88 6.06
N LEU A 4 3.47 -11.60 6.41
CA LEU A 4 3.89 -10.28 6.88
C LEU A 4 3.80 -9.20 5.79
N ILE A 5 4.11 -9.54 4.53
CA ILE A 5 3.98 -8.60 3.41
C ILE A 5 2.51 -8.35 3.09
N LEU A 6 1.68 -9.39 3.13
CA LEU A 6 0.24 -9.23 2.92
C LEU A 6 -0.39 -8.35 4.02
N GLU A 7 0.00 -8.54 5.28
CA GLU A 7 -0.45 -7.72 6.41
C GLU A 7 -0.02 -6.24 6.23
N GLU A 8 1.22 -5.98 5.84
CA GLU A 8 1.69 -4.61 5.60
C GLU A 8 1.02 -3.95 4.39
N LEU A 9 0.74 -4.72 3.33
CA LEU A 9 0.04 -4.29 2.13
C LEU A 9 -1.38 -3.84 2.48
N GLU A 10 -2.15 -4.68 3.17
CA GLU A 10 -3.53 -4.36 3.53
C GLU A 10 -3.60 -3.19 4.53
N HIS A 11 -2.68 -3.11 5.49
CA HIS A 11 -2.58 -1.96 6.39
C HIS A 11 -2.26 -0.65 5.65
N THR A 12 -1.35 -0.70 4.67
CA THR A 12 -0.99 0.46 3.86
C THR A 12 -2.16 0.88 2.95
N ARG A 13 -2.91 -0.10 2.41
CA ARG A 13 -4.13 0.14 1.63
C ARG A 13 -5.18 0.87 2.45
N GLU A 14 -5.47 0.40 3.67
CA GLU A 14 -6.46 1.01 4.55
C GLU A 14 -6.11 2.48 4.86
N LYS A 15 -4.85 2.75 5.21
CA LYS A 15 -4.37 4.12 5.45
C LYS A 15 -4.47 5.02 4.21
N MET A 16 -4.14 4.50 3.03
CA MET A 16 -4.24 5.26 1.78
C MET A 16 -5.69 5.67 1.52
N ILE A 17 -6.63 4.73 1.68
CA ILE A 17 -8.07 4.98 1.51
C ILE A 17 -8.55 6.03 2.52
N GLN A 18 -8.19 5.88 3.79
CA GLN A 18 -8.56 6.84 4.82
C GLN A 18 -8.02 8.25 4.49
N SER A 19 -6.73 8.36 4.14
CA SER A 19 -6.12 9.64 3.74
C SER A 19 -6.78 10.24 2.50
N ALA A 20 -7.18 9.42 1.53
CA ALA A 20 -7.90 9.87 0.34
C ALA A 20 -9.30 10.40 0.66
N LEU A 21 -10.02 9.74 1.57
CA LEU A 21 -11.34 10.17 2.03
C LEU A 21 -11.27 11.49 2.82
N GLU A 22 -10.25 11.66 3.66
CA GLU A 22 -10.08 12.83 4.51
C GLU A 22 -9.48 14.03 3.76
N ASN A 23 -8.48 13.79 2.92
CA ASN A 23 -7.62 14.84 2.35
C ASN A 23 -7.60 14.87 0.82
N GLY A 24 -8.23 13.90 0.15
CA GLY A 24 -8.19 13.73 -1.30
C GLY A 24 -6.96 12.97 -1.81
N PHE A 25 -7.05 12.48 -3.05
CA PHE A 25 -5.97 11.73 -3.71
C PHE A 25 -4.75 12.57 -4.07
N GLY A 26 -4.93 13.89 -4.27
CA GLY A 26 -3.83 14.82 -4.54
C GLY A 26 -3.04 15.22 -3.29
N ASN A 27 -3.45 14.80 -2.10
CA ASN A 27 -2.72 15.10 -0.87
C ASN A 27 -1.38 14.35 -0.85
N VAL A 28 -0.33 15.03 -0.40
CA VAL A 28 1.04 14.47 -0.33
C VAL A 28 1.12 13.16 0.47
N ASN A 29 0.35 13.02 1.55
CA ASN A 29 0.31 11.81 2.36
C ASN A 29 -0.37 10.67 1.60
N THR A 30 -1.47 10.96 0.89
CA THR A 30 -2.16 9.96 0.06
C THR A 30 -1.27 9.48 -1.08
N ILE A 31 -0.52 10.38 -1.72
CA ILE A 31 0.46 10.05 -2.77
C ILE A 31 1.56 9.15 -2.21
N HIS A 32 2.14 9.50 -1.06
CA HIS A 32 3.19 8.69 -0.45
C HIS A 32 2.70 7.30 -0.04
N LEU A 33 1.48 7.19 0.50
CA LEU A 33 0.85 5.91 0.82
C LEU A 33 0.58 5.08 -0.44
N SER A 34 0.19 5.72 -1.55
CA SER A 34 0.02 5.07 -2.85
C SER A 34 1.33 4.50 -3.40
N GLU A 35 2.42 5.26 -3.34
CA GLU A 35 3.76 4.80 -3.76
C GLU A 35 4.24 3.61 -2.91
N LYS A 36 4.04 3.68 -1.59
CA LYS A 36 4.38 2.56 -0.70
C LYS A 36 3.54 1.32 -1.01
N LEU A 37 2.25 1.49 -1.25
CA LEU A 37 1.36 0.39 -1.61
C LEU A 37 1.80 -0.30 -2.91
N ASP A 38 2.21 0.48 -3.92
CA ASP A 38 2.75 -0.05 -5.17
C ASP A 38 4.03 -0.88 -4.96
N GLN A 39 4.96 -0.39 -4.14
CA GLN A 39 6.18 -1.14 -3.78
C GLN A 39 5.86 -2.48 -3.08
N LEU A 40 4.88 -2.48 -2.16
CA LEU A 40 4.45 -3.69 -1.46
C LEU A 40 3.76 -4.68 -2.39
N LEU A 41 2.93 -4.20 -3.32
CA LEU A 41 2.31 -5.03 -4.36
C LEU A 41 3.37 -5.69 -5.23
N ASN A 42 4.35 -4.92 -5.72
CA ASN A 42 5.45 -5.45 -6.52
C ASN A 42 6.24 -6.53 -5.75
N ALA A 43 6.59 -6.27 -4.48
CA ALA A 43 7.28 -7.23 -3.63
C ALA A 43 6.45 -8.51 -3.37
N TYR A 44 5.14 -8.37 -3.19
CA TYR A 44 4.22 -9.49 -3.00
C TYR A 44 4.10 -10.34 -4.27
N HIS A 45 3.92 -9.70 -5.43
CA HIS A 45 3.85 -10.37 -6.73
C HIS A 45 5.14 -11.13 -7.05
N LEU A 46 6.32 -10.53 -6.84
CA LEU A 46 7.61 -11.19 -7.03
C LEU A 46 7.75 -12.46 -6.16
N LYS A 47 7.17 -12.48 -4.96
CA LYS A 47 7.19 -13.67 -4.10
C LYS A 47 6.20 -14.76 -4.49
N ILE A 48 5.12 -14.42 -5.19
CA ILE A 48 4.16 -15.41 -5.71
C ILE A 48 4.68 -16.05 -7.01
N SER A 49 5.50 -15.31 -7.78
CA SER A 49 6.06 -15.77 -9.04
C SER A 49 7.33 -16.65 -8.91
N LEU A 50 7.77 -16.98 -7.69
CA LEU A 50 8.91 -17.85 -7.37
C LEU A 50 8.43 -19.11 -6.65
#